data_AF-A0A937F204-F1
#
_entry.id   AF-A0A937F204-F1
#
_cell.length_a   1.000
_cell.length_b   1.000
_cell.length_c   1.000
_cell.angle_alpha   90.00
_cell.angle_beta   90.00
_cell.angle_gamma   90.00
#
_symmetry.space_group_name_H-M   'P 1'
#
loop_
_entity.id
_entity.type
_entity.pdbx_description
1 polymer ?
#
loop_
_entity_poly.entity_id
_entity_poly.type
_entity_poly.pdbx_seq_one_letter_code
_entity_poly.pdbx_strand_id
1 'polypeptide(L)'
;MPKFQRLEFSDRSFILVKAPSLLSPDGILAEHSEVRAYHLELLNRVRALDGFYFVHADAVLFQHYEAYYQAIADRLEPAFRAADLTPQSRHQFFIATDPIPNPLNPSEQVVGLPQLELLMGYGYPEPGNMSETEPLTSGNEDMDLLASLSLCTPQYLGLAASCSRADLVDFIKQYTNLRSHGSDETAHEEKDRAWYERNQAAIEQEFRQQGGIF
;
A
#
# COMPACT_ATOMS: atom_id res chain seq x y z
N MET A 1 -3.24 -10.56 -5.92
CA MET A 1 -2.49 -11.84 -6.11
C MET A 1 -1.38 -11.87 -5.08
N PRO A 2 -1.09 -13.02 -4.42
CA PRO A 2 0.06 -13.11 -3.53
C PRO A 2 1.33 -12.79 -4.33
N LYS A 3 2.07 -11.76 -3.90
CA LYS A 3 3.38 -11.42 -4.46
C LYS A 3 4.38 -12.44 -3.92
N PHE A 4 5.14 -13.08 -4.82
CA PHE A 4 6.19 -14.02 -4.47
C PHE A 4 7.55 -13.48 -4.91
N GLN A 5 8.58 -13.67 -4.09
CA GLN A 5 9.96 -13.39 -4.43
C GLN A 5 10.78 -14.68 -4.48
N ARG A 6 11.51 -14.90 -5.58
CA ARG A 6 12.43 -16.02 -5.72
C ARG A 6 13.76 -15.68 -5.06
N LEU A 7 14.21 -16.53 -4.15
CA LEU A 7 15.55 -16.47 -3.54
C LEU A 7 16.37 -17.70 -3.91
N GLU A 8 17.66 -17.50 -4.13
CA GLU A 8 18.59 -18.55 -4.57
C GLU A 8 19.54 -18.94 -3.44
N PHE A 9 19.63 -20.25 -3.22
CA PHE A 9 20.55 -20.84 -2.24
C PHE A 9 21.89 -21.18 -2.87
N SER A 10 22.92 -21.29 -2.02
CA SER A 10 24.28 -21.62 -2.41
C SER A 10 24.41 -23.02 -3.05
N ASP A 11 23.48 -23.94 -2.75
CA ASP A 11 23.38 -25.27 -3.35
C ASP A 11 22.67 -25.29 -4.72
N ARG A 12 22.34 -24.10 -5.27
CA ARG A 12 21.57 -23.88 -6.51
C ARG A 12 20.08 -24.26 -6.41
N SER A 13 19.58 -24.58 -5.23
CA SER A 13 18.15 -24.66 -4.97
C SER A 13 17.53 -23.26 -4.84
N PHE A 14 16.20 -23.18 -4.72
CA PHE A 14 15.51 -21.91 -4.56
C PHE A 14 14.27 -22.03 -3.67
N ILE A 15 13.85 -20.90 -3.12
CA ILE A 15 12.59 -20.74 -2.38
C ILE A 15 11.77 -19.60 -2.98
N LEU A 16 10.44 -19.72 -2.92
CA LEU A 16 9.50 -18.66 -3.25
C LEU A 16 8.92 -18.12 -1.94
N VAL A 17 9.40 -16.95 -1.53
CA VAL A 17 8.95 -16.28 -0.31
C VAL A 17 7.73 -15.44 -0.63
N LYS A 18 6.69 -15.57 0.18
CA LYS A 18 5.46 -14.78 0.09
C LYS A 18 5.66 -13.42 0.74
N ALA A 19 4.90 -12.43 0.27
CA ALA A 19 4.76 -11.18 1.01
C ALA A 19 4.23 -11.46 2.43
N PRO A 20 4.80 -10.81 3.47
CA PRO A 20 4.26 -10.90 4.83
C PRO A 20 2.78 -10.54 4.80
N SER A 21 1.92 -11.41 5.32
CA SER A 21 0.49 -11.13 5.40
C SER A 21 0.22 -10.08 6.47
N LEU A 22 -0.64 -9.10 6.18
CA LEU A 22 -1.16 -8.19 7.18
C LEU A 22 -2.30 -8.81 8.00
N LEU A 23 -2.89 -9.89 7.50
CA LEU A 23 -3.91 -10.65 8.19
C LEU A 23 -3.35 -12.05 8.39
N SER A 24 -2.83 -12.34 9.58
CA SER A 24 -2.66 -13.73 9.96
C SER A 24 -4.05 -14.39 9.97
N PRO A 25 -4.17 -15.73 9.83
CA PRO A 25 -5.43 -16.44 10.01
C PRO A 25 -6.13 -16.14 11.36
N ASP A 26 -5.35 -15.64 12.32
CA ASP A 26 -5.79 -15.25 13.66
C ASP A 26 -6.07 -13.75 13.80
N GLY A 27 -6.06 -12.97 12.70
CA GLY A 27 -6.42 -11.55 12.67
C GLY A 27 -5.34 -10.58 13.17
N ILE A 28 -4.07 -10.99 13.20
CA ILE A 28 -2.99 -10.19 13.81
C ILE A 28 -2.17 -9.46 12.74
N LEU A 29 -2.21 -8.12 12.78
CA LEU A 29 -1.43 -7.17 11.98
C LEU A 29 0.09 -7.17 12.25
N ALA A 30 0.57 -8.11 13.07
CA ALA A 30 1.90 -8.05 13.67
C ALA A 30 3.00 -8.49 12.70
N GLU A 31 2.77 -9.46 11.82
CA GLU A 31 3.86 -10.07 11.03
C GLU A 31 4.51 -9.07 10.06
N HIS A 32 3.70 -8.30 9.32
CA HIS A 32 4.24 -7.26 8.43
C HIS A 32 4.95 -6.13 9.19
N SER A 33 4.35 -5.64 10.28
CA SER A 33 4.93 -4.53 11.07
C SER A 33 6.22 -4.95 11.76
N GLU A 34 6.30 -6.20 12.23
CA GLU A 34 7.49 -6.76 12.85
C GLU A 34 8.62 -6.98 11.83
N VAL A 35 8.33 -7.61 10.69
CA VAL A 35 9.29 -7.76 9.58
C VAL A 35 9.84 -6.40 9.16
N ARG A 36 8.96 -5.40 9.01
CA ARG A 36 9.36 -4.04 8.66
C ARG A 36 10.25 -3.39 9.72
N ALA A 37 9.94 -3.58 11.01
CA ALA A 37 10.73 -3.00 12.09
C ALA A 37 12.16 -3.56 12.10
N TYR A 38 12.32 -4.89 12.01
CA TYR A 38 13.65 -5.50 11.91
C TYR A 38 14.40 -5.07 10.65
N HIS A 39 13.70 -4.94 9.52
CA HIS A 39 14.29 -4.50 8.27
C HIS A 39 14.78 -3.05 8.31
N LEU A 40 13.99 -2.14 8.90
CA LEU A 40 14.40 -0.75 9.09
C LEU A 40 15.62 -0.63 10.01
N GLU A 41 15.67 -1.41 11.09
CA GLU A 41 16.83 -1.43 11.99
C GLU A 41 18.09 -1.90 11.25
N LEU A 42 17.99 -2.93 10.39
CA LEU A 42 19.08 -3.37 9.52
C LEU A 42 19.52 -2.25 8.57
N LEU A 43 18.58 -1.64 7.84
CA LEU A 43 18.89 -0.60 6.85
C LEU A 43 19.52 0.64 7.49
N ASN A 44 19.06 1.06 8.67
CA ASN A 44 19.62 2.21 9.38
C ASN A 44 21.09 1.99 9.76
N ARG A 45 21.46 0.75 10.13
CA ARG A 45 22.85 0.39 10.45
C ARG A 45 23.73 0.30 9.21
N VAL A 46 23.19 -0.25 8.13
CA VAL A 46 23.93 -0.51 6.89
C VAL A 46 24.12 0.77 6.06
N ARG A 47 23.12 1.65 6.00
CA ARG A 47 23.19 2.93 5.24
C ARG A 47 24.21 3.91 5.78
N ALA A 48 24.66 3.75 7.03
CA ALA A 48 25.76 4.53 7.60
C ALA A 48 27.14 4.15 7.01
N LEU A 49 27.23 3.07 6.24
CA LEU A 49 28.47 2.57 5.67
C LEU A 49 28.56 2.96 4.18
N ASP A 50 29.70 3.53 3.78
CA ASP A 50 29.95 3.83 2.38
C ASP A 50 30.01 2.55 1.53
N GLY A 51 29.36 2.59 0.36
CA GLY A 51 29.35 1.46 -0.58
C GLY A 51 28.47 0.29 -0.18
N PHE A 52 27.58 0.46 0.80
CA PHE A 52 26.68 -0.61 1.27
C PHE A 52 25.79 -1.22 0.18
N TYR A 53 25.58 -0.52 -0.93
CA TYR A 53 24.74 -0.96 -2.04
C TYR A 53 25.46 -1.94 -2.98
N PHE A 54 26.79 -2.06 -2.90
CA PHE A 54 27.52 -3.04 -3.71
C PHE A 54 27.32 -4.47 -3.20
N VAL A 55 26.98 -5.40 -4.09
CA VAL A 55 26.77 -6.82 -3.74
C VAL A 55 27.97 -7.45 -3.04
N HIS A 56 29.20 -7.04 -3.40
CA HIS A 56 30.41 -7.56 -2.76
C HIS A 56 30.54 -7.14 -1.28
N ALA A 57 29.79 -6.14 -0.83
CA ALA A 57 29.74 -5.74 0.58
C ALA A 57 29.04 -6.80 1.45
N ASP A 58 28.21 -7.67 0.86
CA ASP A 58 27.44 -8.68 1.60
C ASP A 58 28.31 -9.58 2.49
N ALA A 59 29.52 -9.95 2.04
CA ALA A 59 30.43 -10.77 2.84
C ALA A 59 30.79 -10.12 4.19
N VAL A 60 30.90 -8.80 4.23
CA VAL A 60 31.18 -8.03 5.45
C VAL A 60 29.90 -7.72 6.20
N LEU A 61 28.87 -7.25 5.50
CA LEU A 61 27.59 -6.85 6.08
C LEU A 61 26.90 -8.04 6.77
N PHE A 62 26.83 -9.19 6.10
CA PHE A 62 26.21 -10.39 6.65
C PHE A 62 26.93 -10.84 7.91
N GLN A 63 28.27 -10.87 7.91
CA GLN A 63 29.04 -11.26 9.10
C GLN A 63 28.74 -10.37 10.32
N HIS A 64 28.49 -9.08 10.13
CA HIS A 64 28.28 -8.12 11.22
C HIS A 64 26.82 -8.04 11.66
N TYR A 65 25.88 -8.33 10.76
CA TYR A 65 24.46 -8.13 10.99
C TYR A 65 23.62 -9.41 10.84
N GLU A 66 24.25 -10.59 10.78
CA GLU A 66 23.60 -11.91 10.58
C GLU A 66 22.32 -12.08 11.41
N ALA A 67 22.35 -11.66 12.68
CA ALA A 67 21.20 -11.73 13.57
C ALA A 67 19.95 -11.01 13.02
N TYR A 68 20.12 -9.87 12.36
CA TYR A 68 19.00 -9.13 11.74
C TYR A 68 18.47 -9.84 10.50
N TYR A 69 19.37 -10.33 9.64
CA TYR A 69 18.98 -11.11 8.46
C TYR A 69 18.18 -12.34 8.87
N GLN A 70 18.65 -13.08 9.88
CA GLN A 70 17.97 -14.28 10.36
C GLN A 70 16.65 -13.95 11.05
N ALA A 71 16.59 -12.89 11.88
CA ALA A 71 15.34 -12.47 12.53
C ALA A 71 14.24 -12.13 11.52
N ILE A 72 14.60 -11.52 10.39
CA ILE A 72 13.66 -11.27 9.29
C ILE A 72 13.28 -12.59 8.61
N ALA A 73 14.26 -13.43 8.24
CA ALA A 73 14.03 -14.70 7.53
C ALA A 73 13.14 -15.69 8.30
N ASP A 74 13.24 -15.72 9.64
CA ASP A 74 12.43 -16.57 10.51
C ASP A 74 10.94 -16.18 10.54
N ARG A 75 10.63 -14.93 10.17
CA ARG A 75 9.26 -14.36 10.17
C ARG A 75 8.60 -14.37 8.79
N LEU A 76 9.35 -14.73 7.76
CA LEU A 76 8.84 -14.83 6.40
C LEU A 76 8.23 -16.22 6.17
N GLU A 77 7.35 -16.31 5.18
CA GLU A 77 6.71 -17.58 4.82
C GLU A 77 7.09 -17.99 3.39
N PRO A 78 7.75 -19.14 3.19
CA PRO A 78 8.27 -20.05 4.22
C PRO A 78 9.49 -19.46 4.92
N ALA A 79 9.72 -19.84 6.18
CA ALA A 79 10.93 -19.45 6.91
C ALA A 79 12.15 -20.13 6.30
N PHE A 80 13.31 -19.45 6.33
CA PHE A 80 14.55 -19.95 5.77
C PHE A 80 15.77 -19.45 6.56
N ARG A 81 16.94 -20.03 6.28
CA ARG A 81 18.20 -19.56 6.87
C ARG A 81 18.87 -18.57 5.93
N ALA A 82 19.13 -17.36 6.39
CA ALA A 82 19.74 -16.31 5.58
C ALA A 82 21.19 -16.67 5.16
N ALA A 83 21.89 -17.48 5.96
CA ALA A 83 23.23 -17.97 5.67
C ALA A 83 23.29 -18.87 4.43
N ASP A 84 22.19 -19.60 4.14
CA ASP A 84 22.16 -20.57 3.05
C ASP A 84 22.00 -19.89 1.68
N LEU A 85 21.50 -18.65 1.65
CA LEU A 85 21.37 -17.85 0.44
C LEU A 85 22.71 -17.51 -0.19
N THR A 86 22.72 -17.36 -1.52
CA THR A 86 23.88 -16.78 -2.21
C THR A 86 24.10 -15.34 -1.74
N PRO A 87 25.35 -14.83 -1.71
CA PRO A 87 25.62 -13.45 -1.34
C PRO A 87 24.81 -12.44 -2.16
N GLN A 88 24.63 -12.71 -3.45
CA GLN A 88 23.83 -11.87 -4.33
C GLN A 88 22.35 -11.90 -3.95
N SER A 89 21.75 -13.08 -3.79
CA SER A 89 20.33 -13.20 -3.44
C SER A 89 20.05 -12.58 -2.07
N ARG A 90 20.95 -12.76 -1.10
CA ARG A 90 20.86 -12.16 0.22
C ARG A 90 20.94 -10.63 0.15
N HIS A 91 21.95 -10.09 -0.53
CA HIS A 91 22.12 -8.64 -0.67
C HIS A 91 20.93 -7.97 -1.33
N GLN A 92 20.48 -8.52 -2.46
CA GLN A 92 19.36 -7.99 -3.22
C GLN A 92 18.05 -8.06 -2.46
N PHE A 93 17.86 -9.09 -1.65
CA PHE A 93 16.64 -9.25 -0.87
C PHE A 93 16.57 -8.28 0.32
N PHE A 94 17.64 -8.18 1.10
CA PHE A 94 17.62 -7.45 2.37
C PHE A 94 18.15 -6.00 2.28
N ILE A 95 19.10 -5.70 1.38
CA ILE A 95 19.89 -4.45 1.44
C ILE A 95 19.64 -3.50 0.28
N ALA A 96 19.85 -3.95 -0.96
CA ALA A 96 19.73 -3.10 -2.14
C ALA A 96 19.74 -3.94 -3.42
N THR A 97 18.93 -3.56 -4.40
CA THR A 97 19.06 -4.03 -5.78
C THR A 97 20.02 -3.14 -6.57
N ASP A 98 20.29 -3.52 -7.81
CA ASP A 98 21.18 -2.76 -8.70
C ASP A 98 20.70 -1.32 -8.87
N PRO A 99 21.61 -0.34 -9.04
CA PRO A 99 21.24 1.04 -9.26
C PRO A 99 20.29 1.18 -10.46
N ILE A 100 19.23 1.97 -10.27
CA ILE A 100 18.23 2.25 -11.31
C ILE A 100 18.22 3.74 -11.65
N PRO A 101 17.75 4.13 -12.85
CA PRO A 101 17.48 5.53 -13.15
C PRO A 101 16.48 6.11 -12.13
N ASN A 102 16.76 7.31 -11.62
CA ASN A 102 15.87 8.00 -10.70
C ASN A 102 14.53 8.28 -11.40
N PRO A 103 13.39 7.79 -10.88
CA PRO A 103 12.09 8.01 -11.52
C PRO A 103 11.68 9.47 -11.66
N LEU A 104 12.17 10.34 -10.76
CA LEU A 104 11.89 11.78 -10.81
C LEU A 104 12.89 12.54 -11.70
N ASN A 105 14.11 12.04 -11.84
CA ASN A 105 15.13 12.62 -12.71
C ASN A 105 15.93 11.51 -13.42
N PRO A 106 15.50 11.04 -14.60
CA PRO A 106 16.13 9.90 -15.28
C PRO A 106 17.62 10.05 -15.61
N SER A 107 18.18 11.27 -15.51
CA SER A 107 19.61 11.53 -15.68
C SER A 107 20.46 11.15 -14.46
N GLU A 108 19.84 10.91 -13.31
CA GLU A 108 20.49 10.48 -12.08
C GLU A 108 20.28 8.98 -11.84
N GLN A 109 21.19 8.35 -11.09
CA GLN A 109 21.00 6.99 -10.59
C GLN A 109 20.73 7.00 -9.09
N VAL A 110 19.81 6.14 -8.68
CA VAL A 110 19.52 5.87 -7.26
C VAL A 110 19.77 4.39 -6.97
N VAL A 111 20.11 4.09 -5.73
CA VAL A 111 20.25 2.71 -5.25
C VAL A 111 18.91 1.98 -5.47
N GLY A 112 18.91 0.76 -5.99
CA GLY A 112 17.66 0.01 -6.15
C GLY A 112 17.07 -0.41 -4.79
N LEU A 113 15.74 -0.40 -4.66
CA LEU A 113 15.07 -0.85 -3.43
C LEU A 113 15.37 -2.35 -3.17
N PRO A 114 15.53 -2.77 -1.90
CA PRO A 114 15.56 -4.18 -1.53
C PRO A 114 14.31 -4.89 -2.03
N GLN A 115 14.46 -6.14 -2.48
CA GLN A 115 13.30 -6.93 -2.92
C GLN A 115 12.29 -7.16 -1.80
N LEU A 116 12.73 -7.19 -0.53
CA LEU A 116 11.82 -7.24 0.62
C LEU A 116 10.91 -6.00 0.70
N GLU A 117 11.42 -4.80 0.39
CA GLU A 117 10.58 -3.59 0.35
C GLU A 117 9.57 -3.66 -0.81
N LEU A 118 10.01 -4.08 -1.99
CA LEU A 118 9.13 -4.28 -3.14
C LEU A 118 8.03 -5.33 -2.85
N LEU A 119 8.40 -6.41 -2.15
CA LEU A 119 7.51 -7.48 -1.75
C LEU A 119 6.45 -6.99 -0.75
N MET A 120 6.81 -6.08 0.15
CA MET A 120 5.92 -5.40 1.09
C MET A 120 5.09 -4.26 0.46
N GLY A 121 5.29 -3.95 -0.83
CA GLY A 121 4.52 -2.95 -1.58
C GLY A 121 5.18 -1.57 -1.69
N TYR A 122 6.34 -1.35 -1.10
CA TYR A 122 7.05 -0.08 -1.23
C TYR A 122 7.60 0.11 -2.65
N GLY A 123 7.64 1.36 -3.11
CA GLY A 123 8.13 1.73 -4.43
C GLY A 123 8.68 3.15 -4.44
N TYR A 124 9.36 3.51 -5.53
CA TYR A 124 9.77 4.89 -5.75
C TYR A 124 8.58 5.75 -6.18
N PRO A 125 8.55 7.05 -5.83
CA PRO A 125 7.52 7.96 -6.30
C PRO A 125 7.61 8.12 -7.83
N GLU A 126 6.49 7.95 -8.52
CA GLU A 126 6.41 8.13 -9.97
C GLU A 126 5.97 9.57 -10.32
N PRO A 127 6.56 10.18 -11.37
CA PRO A 127 6.14 11.50 -11.85
C PRO A 127 4.73 11.42 -12.44
N GLY A 128 3.74 11.92 -11.72
CA GLY A 128 2.32 11.90 -12.11
C GLY A 128 1.37 11.45 -10.99
N ASN A 129 1.86 10.63 -10.05
CA ASN A 129 1.16 10.27 -8.80
C ASN A 129 1.43 11.29 -7.67
N MET A 130 1.80 12.53 -8.02
CA MET A 130 1.79 13.64 -7.07
C MET A 130 0.57 14.51 -7.34
N SER A 131 -0.61 13.88 -7.45
CA SER A 131 -1.85 14.62 -7.39
C SER A 131 -1.96 15.22 -5.99
N GLU A 132 -2.15 16.54 -5.88
CA GLU A 132 -2.43 17.25 -4.62
C GLU A 132 -3.72 16.77 -3.90
N THR A 133 -4.41 15.78 -4.48
CA THR A 133 -5.63 15.14 -3.97
C THR A 133 -5.55 13.61 -3.92
N GLU A 134 -4.37 13.01 -4.05
CA GLU A 134 -4.24 11.58 -3.76
C GLU A 134 -4.48 11.33 -2.26
N PRO A 135 -5.39 10.41 -1.89
CA PRO A 135 -5.52 10.03 -0.50
C PRO A 135 -4.16 9.52 -0.03
N LEU A 136 -3.71 9.96 1.15
CA LEU A 136 -2.47 9.50 1.78
C LEU A 136 -2.46 7.96 1.81
N THR A 137 -1.72 7.35 0.88
CA THR A 137 -1.51 5.90 0.83
C THR A 137 -0.21 5.58 1.53
N SER A 138 -0.18 4.48 2.28
CA SER A 138 1.02 3.93 2.90
C SER A 138 1.90 3.17 1.90
N GLY A 139 1.46 3.04 0.63
CA GLY A 139 2.05 2.16 -0.37
C GLY A 139 1.71 0.68 -0.16
N ASN A 140 0.93 0.36 0.89
CA ASN A 140 0.49 -0.99 1.17
C ASN A 140 -1.04 -1.03 1.11
N GLU A 141 -1.55 -1.69 0.06
CA GLU A 141 -2.99 -1.73 -0.25
C GLU A 141 -3.84 -2.29 0.90
N ASP A 142 -3.29 -3.15 1.77
CA ASP A 142 -4.02 -3.75 2.87
C ASP A 142 -4.00 -2.85 4.13
N MET A 143 -2.91 -2.11 4.37
CA MET A 143 -2.88 -1.04 5.38
C MET A 143 -3.83 0.10 5.00
N ASP A 144 -3.85 0.46 3.72
CA ASP A 144 -4.74 1.49 3.19
C ASP A 144 -6.20 1.04 3.27
N LEU A 145 -6.46 -0.25 3.04
CA LEU A 145 -7.77 -0.86 3.25
C LEU A 145 -8.21 -0.80 4.71
N LEU A 146 -7.33 -1.14 5.66
CA LEU A 146 -7.64 -1.10 7.09
C LEU A 146 -7.81 0.31 7.62
N ALA A 147 -6.98 1.25 7.15
CA ALA A 147 -7.16 2.67 7.42
C ALA A 147 -8.53 3.13 6.92
N SER A 148 -8.88 2.77 5.68
CA SER A 148 -10.19 3.08 5.09
C SER A 148 -11.34 2.44 5.87
N LEU A 149 -11.21 1.19 6.32
CA LEU A 149 -12.22 0.52 7.14
C LEU A 149 -12.38 1.21 8.51
N SER A 150 -11.29 1.63 9.15
CA SER A 150 -11.34 2.31 10.45
C SER A 150 -12.05 3.67 10.38
N LEU A 151 -12.00 4.34 9.23
CA LEU A 151 -12.77 5.56 8.96
C LEU A 151 -14.26 5.30 8.70
N CYS A 152 -14.62 4.07 8.29
CA CYS A 152 -16.00 3.68 8.02
C CYS A 152 -16.70 3.12 9.27
N THR A 153 -15.98 2.37 10.11
CA THR A 153 -16.57 1.69 11.26
C THR A 153 -15.57 1.47 12.40
N PRO A 154 -15.99 1.67 13.66
CA PRO A 154 -15.14 1.37 14.82
C PRO A 154 -14.89 -0.13 15.02
N GLN A 155 -15.63 -1.02 14.35
CA GLN A 155 -15.49 -2.48 14.43
C GLN A 155 -14.61 -3.06 13.31
N TYR A 156 -13.80 -2.22 12.67
CA TYR A 156 -13.02 -2.56 11.48
C TYR A 156 -12.13 -3.79 11.64
N LEU A 157 -11.53 -4.01 12.81
CA LEU A 157 -10.68 -5.18 13.08
C LEU A 157 -11.48 -6.49 13.06
N GLY A 158 -12.70 -6.50 13.60
CA GLY A 158 -13.57 -7.67 13.58
C GLY A 158 -14.00 -8.03 12.17
N LEU A 159 -14.37 -7.02 11.37
CA LEU A 159 -14.72 -7.19 9.95
C LEU A 159 -13.52 -7.68 9.13
N ALA A 160 -12.35 -7.10 9.34
CA ALA A 160 -11.12 -7.49 8.65
C ALA A 160 -10.72 -8.95 8.91
N ALA A 161 -11.01 -9.47 10.11
CA ALA A 161 -10.74 -10.85 10.47
C ALA A 161 -11.80 -11.84 9.94
N SER A 162 -13.04 -11.40 9.72
CA SER A 162 -14.15 -12.29 9.36
C SER A 162 -14.56 -12.27 7.88
N CYS A 163 -14.10 -11.28 7.11
CA CYS A 163 -14.55 -11.04 5.73
C CYS A 163 -13.38 -11.07 4.75
N SER A 164 -13.66 -11.45 3.49
CA SER A 164 -12.63 -11.45 2.46
C SER A 164 -12.26 -10.02 2.05
N ARG A 165 -11.07 -9.84 1.49
CA ARG A 165 -10.61 -8.53 0.98
C ARG A 165 -11.59 -7.91 -0.02
N ALA A 166 -12.18 -8.72 -0.90
CA ALA A 166 -13.15 -8.24 -1.88
C ALA A 166 -14.41 -7.70 -1.18
N ASP A 167 -14.92 -8.42 -0.19
CA ASP A 167 -16.11 -8.01 0.58
C ASP A 167 -15.84 -6.71 1.37
N LEU A 168 -14.63 -6.56 1.91
CA LEU A 168 -14.22 -5.36 2.64
C LEU A 168 -14.10 -4.14 1.71
N VAL A 169 -13.55 -4.32 0.52
CA VAL A 169 -13.49 -3.27 -0.51
C VAL A 169 -14.89 -2.86 -0.94
N ASP A 170 -15.77 -3.82 -1.19
CA ASP A 170 -17.16 -3.55 -1.57
C ASP A 170 -17.95 -2.89 -0.44
N PHE A 171 -17.72 -3.29 0.80
CA PHE A 171 -18.27 -2.62 1.98
C PHE A 171 -17.83 -1.16 2.06
N ILE A 172 -16.53 -0.86 1.91
CA ILE A 172 -16.03 0.52 1.92
C ILE A 172 -16.66 1.34 0.81
N LYS A 173 -16.74 0.80 -0.42
CA LYS A 173 -17.38 1.47 -1.56
C LYS A 173 -18.86 1.77 -1.29
N GLN A 174 -19.59 0.81 -0.75
CA GLN A 174 -21.00 1.00 -0.39
C GLN A 174 -21.13 2.07 0.71
N TYR A 175 -20.26 2.04 1.71
CA TYR A 175 -20.26 3.01 2.79
C TYR A 175 -19.96 4.44 2.30
N THR A 176 -18.95 4.63 1.45
CA THR A 176 -18.65 5.95 0.87
C THR A 176 -19.77 6.45 -0.02
N ASN A 177 -20.39 5.59 -0.83
CA ASN A 177 -21.56 5.96 -1.64
C ASN A 177 -22.76 6.37 -0.77
N LEU A 178 -23.04 5.63 0.31
CA LEU A 178 -24.11 5.98 1.26
C LEU A 178 -23.82 7.30 1.99
N ARG A 179 -22.55 7.55 2.35
CA ARG A 179 -22.14 8.78 3.02
C ARG A 179 -22.14 9.99 2.09
N SER A 180 -21.80 9.82 0.80
CA SER A 180 -21.91 10.89 -0.19
C SER A 180 -23.37 11.28 -0.43
N HIS A 181 -24.30 10.32 -0.40
CA HIS A 181 -25.73 10.60 -0.47
C HIS A 181 -26.27 11.31 0.78
N GLY A 182 -25.71 11.05 1.97
CA GLY A 182 -26.09 11.74 3.21
C GLY A 182 -25.56 13.18 3.34
N SER A 183 -24.49 13.55 2.63
CA SER A 183 -24.00 14.94 2.56
C SER A 183 -24.62 15.77 1.44
N ASP A 184 -25.36 15.13 0.53
CA ASP A 184 -26.01 15.76 -0.62
C ASP A 184 -27.51 16.05 -0.39
N GLU A 185 -28.09 15.75 0.77
CA GLU A 185 -29.51 16.05 1.04
C GLU A 185 -29.78 17.57 0.94
N THR A 186 -28.89 18.42 1.45
CA THR A 186 -29.05 19.88 1.33
C THR A 186 -28.82 20.39 -0.10
N ALA A 187 -27.90 19.77 -0.84
CA ALA A 187 -27.62 20.16 -2.23
C ALA A 187 -28.70 19.67 -3.21
N HIS A 188 -29.35 18.54 -2.90
CA HIS A 188 -30.52 18.04 -3.61
C HIS A 188 -31.77 18.85 -3.30
N GLU A 189 -32.00 19.24 -2.04
CA GLU A 189 -33.12 20.13 -1.70
C GLU A 189 -33.02 21.50 -2.37
N GLU A 190 -31.81 22.07 -2.48
CA GLU A 190 -31.60 23.33 -3.20
C GLU A 190 -31.79 23.19 -4.72
N LYS A 191 -31.33 22.08 -5.31
CA LYS A 191 -31.54 21.78 -6.74
C LYS A 191 -33.01 21.52 -7.06
N ASP A 192 -33.71 20.77 -6.22
CA ASP A 192 -35.12 20.46 -6.40
C ASP A 192 -35.96 21.73 -6.23
N ARG A 193 -35.65 22.57 -5.23
CA ARG A 193 -36.30 23.88 -5.07
C ARG A 193 -36.08 24.78 -6.28
N ALA A 194 -34.85 24.88 -6.78
CA ALA A 194 -34.53 25.66 -7.97
C ALA A 194 -35.24 25.11 -9.24
N TRP A 195 -35.39 23.80 -9.35
CA TRP A 195 -36.13 23.16 -10.45
C TRP A 195 -37.63 23.44 -10.36
N TYR A 196 -38.22 23.34 -9.16
CA TYR A 196 -39.63 23.68 -8.92
C TYR A 196 -39.92 25.16 -9.21
N GLU A 197 -39.09 26.09 -8.74
CA GLU A 197 -39.25 27.53 -9.01
C GLU A 197 -39.16 27.85 -10.51
N ARG A 198 -38.24 27.19 -11.23
CA ARG A 198 -38.08 27.38 -12.67
C ARG A 198 -39.27 26.86 -13.47
N ASN A 199 -39.83 25.72 -13.06
CA ASN A 199 -41.03 25.18 -13.67
C ASN A 199 -42.28 26.01 -13.34
N GLN A 200 -42.41 26.53 -12.13
CA GLN A 200 -43.50 27.43 -11.77
C GLN A 200 -43.45 28.73 -12.58
N ALA A 201 -42.26 29.32 -12.74
CA ALA A 201 -42.07 30.51 -13.58
C ALA A 201 -42.38 30.25 -15.06
N ALA A 202 -42.05 29.06 -15.57
CA ALA A 202 -42.38 28.65 -16.94
C ALA A 202 -43.89 28.49 -17.13
N ILE A 203 -44.57 27.83 -16.18
CA ILE A 203 -46.03 27.66 -16.19
C ILE A 203 -46.74 29.01 -16.08
N GLU A 204 -46.27 29.92 -15.21
CA GLU A 204 -46.83 31.27 -15.09
C GLU A 204 -46.60 32.12 -16.34
N GLN A 205 -45.46 31.97 -17.02
CA GLN A 205 -45.21 32.62 -18.31
C GLN A 205 -46.13 32.07 -19.41
N GLU A 206 -46.33 30.76 -19.48
CA GLU A 206 -47.27 30.14 -20.43
C GLU A 206 -48.71 30.58 -20.16
N PHE A 207 -49.12 30.67 -18.89
CA PHE A 207 -50.45 31.17 -18.50
C PHE A 207 -50.67 32.65 -18.86
N ARG A 208 -49.64 33.49 -18.69
CA ARG A 208 -49.70 34.91 -19.11
C ARG A 208 -49.73 35.07 -20.64
N GLN A 209 -49.07 34.18 -21.38
CA GLN A 209 -49.10 34.19 -22.84
C GLN A 209 -50.41 33.65 -23.42
N GLN A 210 -51.12 32.78 -22.69
CA GLN A 210 -52.43 32.24 -23.10
C GLN A 210 -53.65 33.07 -22.66
N GLY A 211 -53.45 34.20 -21.97
CA GLY A 211 -54.52 35.18 -21.73
C GLY A 211 -55.53 34.81 -20.65
N GLY A 212 -55.10 34.21 -19.52
CA GLY A 212 -55.98 33.91 -18.39
C GLY A 212 -56.38 35.16 -17.58
N ILE A 213 -57.69 35.47 -17.57
CA ILE A 213 -58.34 36.40 -16.64
C ILE A 213 -58.78 35.60 -15.40
N PHE A 214 -58.56 36.18 -14.20
CA PHE A 214 -58.81 35.60 -12.87
C PHE A 214 -60.11 34.83 -12.69
#